data_AF-A0ABD1PXZ4-F1
#
_entry.id   AF-A0ABD1PXZ4-F1
#
_cell.length_a   1.000
_cell.length_b   1.000
_cell.length_c   1.000
_cell.angle_alpha   90.00
_cell.angle_beta   90.00
_cell.angle_gamma   90.00
#
_symmetry.space_group_name_H-M   'P 1'
#
loop_
_entity.id
_entity.type
_entity.pdbx_description
1 polymer ?
#
loop_
_entity_poly.entity_id
_entity_poly.type
_entity_poly.pdbx_seq_one_letter_code
_entity_poly.pdbx_strand_id
1 'polypeptide(L)'
;MEMKNSLQSLIKTTWDLHVRINEKINCNGIKFCRYCSDIHGHYCVVADDTVVEEREKMIAIRDSLQDVHNILIYLQRIKSCQKTHRDAALASLEEKRLLLIERVNQCHEKAGKLDVLEELKAFFGNGKKLNSLGISKRKRLNRRFRRGFLVFFLILQELA
;
A
#
# COMPACT_ATOMS: atom_id res chain seq x y z
N MET A 1 3.90 -3.75 12.07
CA MET A 1 2.45 -3.42 12.11
C MET A 1 2.20 -1.90 12.12
N GLU A 2 3.23 -1.08 12.38
CA GLU A 2 3.11 0.37 12.66
C GLU A 2 2.76 1.24 11.43
N MET A 3 3.21 0.86 10.24
CA MET A 3 3.12 1.71 9.04
C MET A 3 1.71 1.83 8.43
N LYS A 4 0.75 1.01 8.86
CA LYS A 4 -0.66 1.15 8.44
C LYS A 4 -1.38 2.19 9.30
N ASN A 5 -1.07 2.21 10.59
CA ASN A 5 -1.64 3.16 11.53
C ASN A 5 -1.09 4.57 11.27
N SER A 6 0.19 4.68 10.88
CA SER A 6 0.78 5.96 10.52
C SER A 6 0.17 6.57 9.25
N LEU A 7 -0.02 5.78 8.18
CA LEU A 7 -0.58 6.29 6.92
C LEU A 7 -2.06 6.73 7.08
N GLN A 8 -2.86 5.95 7.80
CA GLN A 8 -4.25 6.34 8.11
C GLN A 8 -4.30 7.62 8.95
N SER A 9 -3.42 7.73 9.95
CA SER A 9 -3.31 8.95 10.75
C SER A 9 -2.98 10.15 9.88
N LEU A 10 -1.99 10.03 8.98
CA LEU A 10 -1.60 11.11 8.07
C LEU A 10 -2.74 11.53 7.13
N ILE A 11 -3.46 10.59 6.54
CA ILE A 11 -4.62 10.88 5.67
C ILE A 11 -5.66 11.68 6.44
N LYS A 12 -6.01 11.24 7.66
CA LYS A 12 -6.97 11.92 8.53
C LYS A 12 -6.51 13.33 8.88
N THR A 13 -5.28 13.47 9.37
CA THR A 13 -4.72 14.76 9.77
C THR A 13 -4.64 15.74 8.60
N THR A 14 -4.23 15.28 7.43
CA THR A 14 -4.13 16.12 6.22
C THR A 14 -5.51 16.65 5.81
N TRP A 15 -6.55 15.80 5.87
CA TRP A 15 -7.92 16.22 5.57
C TRP A 15 -8.49 17.21 6.61
N ASP A 16 -8.25 16.96 7.90
CA ASP A 16 -8.65 17.88 8.99
C ASP A 16 -8.05 19.29 8.78
N LEU A 17 -6.76 19.35 8.48
CA LEU A 17 -6.08 20.61 8.19
C LEU A 17 -6.65 21.30 6.94
N HIS A 18 -6.97 20.54 5.89
CA HIS A 18 -7.58 21.08 4.68
C HIS A 18 -8.94 21.70 4.96
N VAL A 19 -9.80 21.02 5.73
CA VAL A 19 -11.10 21.54 6.15
C VAL A 19 -10.94 22.84 6.94
N ARG A 20 -10.04 22.85 7.94
CA ARG A 20 -9.80 24.03 8.79
C ARG A 20 -9.25 25.23 8.01
N ILE A 21 -8.39 25.00 7.02
CA ILE A 21 -7.89 26.07 6.14
C ILE A 21 -9.02 26.58 5.25
N ASN A 22 -9.84 25.69 4.70
CA ASN A 22 -10.98 26.07 3.86
C ASN A 22 -12.01 26.89 4.64
N GLU A 23 -12.28 26.54 5.90
CA GLU A 23 -13.12 27.33 6.81
C GLU A 23 -12.54 28.74 7.03
N LYS A 24 -11.22 28.86 7.30
CA LYS A 24 -10.56 30.17 7.46
C LYS A 24 -10.63 31.04 6.21
N ILE A 25 -10.43 30.46 5.02
CA ILE A 25 -10.54 31.17 3.74
C ILE A 25 -11.95 31.76 3.57
N ASN A 26 -12.98 31.03 4.00
CA ASN A 26 -14.37 31.45 3.91
C ASN A 26 -14.74 32.51 4.98
N CYS A 27 -14.14 32.45 6.17
CA CYS A 27 -14.38 33.44 7.24
C CYS A 27 -13.66 34.77 7.04
N ASN A 28 -12.56 34.82 6.28
CA ASN A 28 -11.80 36.05 6.03
C ASN A 28 -12.43 36.96 4.95
N GLY A 29 -13.53 36.53 4.33
CA GLY A 29 -14.21 37.28 3.29
C GLY A 29 -15.28 38.21 3.86
N ILE A 30 -15.02 39.51 3.76
CA ILE A 30 -15.95 40.65 3.94
C ILE A 30 -15.79 41.35 5.30
N LYS A 31 -14.89 42.35 5.33
CA LYS A 31 -15.00 43.46 6.28
C LYS A 31 -16.01 44.46 5.70
N PHE A 32 -17.10 44.70 6.41
CA PHE A 32 -18.06 45.74 6.04
C PHE A 32 -17.52 47.11 6.45
N CYS A 33 -17.62 48.10 5.56
CA CYS A 33 -17.36 49.47 5.94
C CYS A 33 -18.42 49.93 6.96
N ARG A 34 -18.01 50.18 8.20
CA ARG A 34 -18.90 50.66 9.28
C ARG A 34 -19.59 51.98 8.91
N TYR A 35 -18.93 52.82 8.15
CA TYR A 35 -19.49 54.09 7.68
C TYR A 35 -20.62 53.89 6.65
N CYS A 36 -20.48 52.90 5.76
CA CYS A 36 -21.48 52.62 4.73
C CYS A 36 -22.69 51.83 5.29
N SER A 37 -22.48 50.94 6.27
CA SER A 37 -23.57 50.23 6.95
C SER A 37 -24.47 51.18 7.73
N ASP A 38 -23.88 52.15 8.42
CA ASP A 38 -24.61 52.99 9.38
C ASP A 38 -25.33 54.17 8.72
N ILE A 39 -24.80 54.71 7.60
CA ILE A 39 -25.32 55.94 6.97
C ILE A 39 -26.19 55.67 5.74
N HIS A 40 -25.87 54.64 4.95
CA HIS A 40 -26.53 54.42 3.65
C HIS A 40 -27.33 53.12 3.55
N GLY A 41 -27.26 52.22 4.54
CA GLY A 41 -27.86 50.88 4.45
C GLY A 41 -27.25 50.00 3.36
N HIS A 42 -26.08 50.38 2.83
CA HIS A 42 -25.38 49.68 1.77
C HIS A 42 -24.07 49.09 2.29
N TYR A 43 -23.86 47.80 2.04
CA TYR A 43 -22.64 47.11 2.41
C TYR A 43 -21.54 47.35 1.36
N CYS A 44 -20.66 48.32 1.59
CA CYS A 44 -19.44 48.45 0.80
C CYS A 44 -18.40 47.44 1.33
N VAL A 45 -17.96 46.53 0.47
CA VAL A 45 -16.85 45.60 0.75
C VAL A 45 -15.55 46.37 0.54
N VAL A 46 -14.82 46.63 1.63
CA VAL A 46 -13.46 47.17 1.55
C VAL A 46 -12.52 45.98 1.54
N ALA A 47 -12.10 45.55 0.35
CA ALA A 47 -11.01 44.60 0.21
C ALA A 47 -9.70 45.37 0.47
N ASP A 48 -9.08 45.10 1.62
CA ASP A 48 -7.71 45.51 1.89
C ASP A 48 -6.80 44.60 1.05
N ASP A 49 -5.90 45.18 0.24
CA ASP A 49 -5.00 44.43 -0.64
C ASP A 49 -4.20 43.37 0.14
N THR A 50 -3.86 43.65 1.40
CA THR A 50 -3.17 42.70 2.28
C THR A 50 -4.03 41.47 2.64
N VAL A 51 -5.35 41.64 2.73
CA VAL A 51 -6.31 40.56 3.00
C VAL A 51 -6.51 39.70 1.75
N VAL A 52 -6.44 40.30 0.55
CA VAL A 52 -6.51 39.57 -0.71
C VAL A 52 -5.27 38.69 -0.89
N GLU A 53 -4.08 39.24 -0.72
CA GLU A 53 -2.82 38.48 -0.83
C GLU A 53 -2.75 37.32 0.18
N GLU A 54 -3.16 37.56 1.43
CA GLU A 54 -3.14 36.51 2.46
C GLU A 54 -4.15 35.40 2.16
N ARG A 55 -5.30 35.75 1.59
CA ARG A 55 -6.30 34.78 1.13
C ARG A 55 -5.76 33.92 -0.01
N GLU A 56 -5.06 34.52 -0.99
CA GLU A 56 -4.42 33.78 -2.08
C GLU A 56 -3.35 32.81 -1.58
N LYS A 57 -2.51 33.24 -0.63
CA LYS A 57 -1.53 32.35 0.02
C LYS A 57 -2.21 31.17 0.72
N MET A 58 -3.29 31.41 1.46
CA MET A 58 -4.05 30.33 2.09
C MET A 58 -4.67 29.37 1.09
N ILE A 59 -5.17 29.86 -0.05
CA ILE A 59 -5.67 29.03 -1.14
C ILE A 59 -4.55 28.13 -1.70
N ALA A 60 -3.37 28.70 -1.97
CA ALA A 60 -2.23 27.93 -2.46
C ALA A 60 -1.80 26.84 -1.47
N ILE A 61 -1.82 27.13 -0.16
CA ILE A 61 -1.53 26.13 0.89
C ILE A 61 -2.61 25.04 0.90
N ARG A 62 -3.89 25.41 0.83
CA ARG A 62 -5.01 24.44 0.78
C ARG A 62 -4.85 23.49 -0.41
N ASP A 63 -4.56 24.03 -1.59
CA ASP A 63 -4.45 23.25 -2.81
C ASP A 63 -3.24 22.31 -2.75
N SER A 64 -2.09 22.80 -2.25
CA SER A 64 -0.92 21.96 -1.98
C SER A 64 -1.23 20.83 -0.97
N LEU A 65 -2.04 21.11 0.04
CA LEU A 65 -2.46 20.13 1.03
C LEU A 65 -3.43 19.09 0.44
N GLN A 66 -4.29 19.50 -0.49
CA GLN A 66 -5.15 18.60 -1.26
C GLN A 66 -4.31 17.64 -2.12
N ASP A 67 -3.25 18.13 -2.76
CA ASP A 67 -2.34 17.29 -3.53
C ASP A 67 -1.64 16.25 -2.66
N VAL A 68 -1.13 16.66 -1.48
CA VAL A 68 -0.55 15.73 -0.51
C VAL A 68 -1.58 14.67 -0.08
N HIS A 69 -2.82 15.08 0.22
CA HIS A 69 -3.88 14.15 0.59
C HIS A 69 -4.17 13.13 -0.51
N ASN A 70 -4.25 13.57 -1.76
CA ASN A 70 -4.46 12.72 -2.92
C ASN A 70 -3.34 11.68 -3.08
N ILE A 71 -2.09 12.10 -2.91
CA ILE A 71 -0.92 11.20 -2.94
C ILE A 71 -0.99 10.16 -1.82
N LEU A 72 -1.37 10.56 -0.60
CA LEU A 72 -1.50 9.63 0.53
C LEU A 72 -2.58 8.57 0.29
N ILE A 73 -3.73 8.96 -0.26
CA ILE A 73 -4.79 8.01 -0.66
C ILE A 73 -4.27 7.06 -1.73
N TYR A 74 -3.58 7.59 -2.75
CA TYR A 74 -3.01 6.77 -3.82
C TYR A 74 -2.02 5.73 -3.28
N LEU A 75 -1.13 6.14 -2.37
CA LEU A 75 -0.18 5.25 -1.70
C LEU A 75 -0.90 4.15 -0.91
N GLN A 76 -1.97 4.49 -0.19
CA GLN A 76 -2.78 3.50 0.53
C GLN A 76 -3.39 2.47 -0.42
N ARG A 77 -3.90 2.91 -1.59
CA ARG A 77 -4.47 2.01 -2.61
C ARG A 77 -3.42 1.06 -3.16
N ILE A 78 -2.24 1.56 -3.51
CA ILE A 78 -1.12 0.71 -3.97
C ILE A 78 -0.79 -0.34 -2.91
N LYS A 79 -0.61 0.07 -1.65
CA LYS A 79 -0.27 -0.84 -0.55
C LYS A 79 -1.32 -1.92 -0.33
N SER A 80 -2.60 -1.57 -0.46
CA SER A 80 -3.69 -2.54 -0.37
C SER A 80 -3.66 -3.52 -1.54
N CYS A 81 -3.51 -3.01 -2.76
CA CYS A 81 -3.45 -3.77 -4.00
C CYS A 81 -2.27 -4.76 -4.03
N GLN A 82 -1.08 -4.30 -3.63
CA GLN A 82 0.11 -5.14 -3.51
C GLN A 82 -0.11 -6.28 -2.51
N LYS A 83 -0.73 -5.99 -1.36
CA LYS A 83 -1.07 -7.02 -0.38
C LYS A 83 -2.01 -8.06 -1.01
N THR A 84 -3.07 -7.64 -1.69
CA THR A 84 -4.02 -8.58 -2.31
C THR A 84 -3.38 -9.40 -3.42
N HIS A 85 -2.53 -8.80 -4.27
CA HIS A 85 -1.79 -9.53 -5.31
C HIS A 85 -0.82 -10.55 -4.72
N ARG A 86 -0.08 -10.16 -3.68
CA ARG A 86 0.84 -11.06 -2.97
C ARG A 86 0.09 -12.22 -2.33
N ASP A 87 -1.01 -11.93 -1.62
CA ASP A 87 -1.81 -12.96 -0.96
C ASP A 87 -2.46 -13.92 -1.98
N ALA A 88 -2.91 -13.40 -3.14
CA ALA A 88 -3.41 -14.21 -4.25
C ALA A 88 -2.32 -15.10 -4.88
N ALA A 89 -1.13 -14.54 -5.15
CA ALA A 89 0.00 -15.28 -5.68
C ALA A 89 0.45 -16.40 -4.73
N LEU A 90 0.47 -16.15 -3.42
CA LEU A 90 0.75 -17.15 -2.40
C LEU A 90 -0.30 -18.26 -2.38
N ALA A 91 -1.59 -17.91 -2.46
CA ALA A 91 -2.67 -18.90 -2.52
C ALA A 91 -2.55 -19.80 -3.75
N SER A 92 -2.32 -19.21 -4.94
CA SER A 92 -2.09 -19.98 -6.17
C SER A 92 -0.84 -20.84 -6.11
N LEU A 93 0.22 -20.40 -5.42
CA LEU A 93 1.44 -21.19 -5.23
C LEU A 93 1.18 -22.39 -4.31
N GLU A 94 0.44 -22.21 -3.22
CA GLU A 94 0.04 -23.31 -2.33
C GLU A 94 -0.86 -24.32 -3.04
N GLU A 95 -1.82 -23.86 -3.83
CA GLU A 95 -2.67 -24.73 -4.65
C GLU A 95 -1.82 -25.58 -5.62
N LYS A 96 -0.93 -24.93 -6.39
CA LYS A 96 -0.04 -25.63 -7.33
C LYS A 96 0.91 -26.60 -6.61
N ARG A 97 1.38 -26.24 -5.42
CA ARG A 97 2.21 -27.11 -4.57
C ARG A 97 1.43 -28.37 -4.16
N LEU A 98 0.18 -28.24 -3.72
CA LEU A 98 -0.66 -29.37 -3.35
C LEU A 98 -0.94 -30.28 -4.55
N LEU A 99 -1.33 -29.71 -5.70
CA LEU A 99 -1.53 -30.46 -6.94
C LEU A 99 -0.26 -31.20 -7.40
N LEU A 100 0.90 -30.58 -7.23
CA LEU A 100 2.18 -31.22 -7.54
C LEU A 100 2.43 -32.43 -6.62
N ILE A 101 2.24 -32.28 -5.31
CA ILE A 101 2.39 -33.39 -4.35
C ILE A 101 1.41 -34.53 -4.67
N GLU A 102 0.16 -34.19 -5.01
CA GLU A 102 -0.86 -35.17 -5.41
C GLU A 102 -0.42 -35.96 -6.66
N ARG A 103 0.01 -35.27 -7.71
CA ARG A 103 0.52 -35.92 -8.94
C ARG A 103 1.73 -36.82 -8.67
N VAL A 104 2.63 -36.37 -7.81
CA VAL A 104 3.82 -37.14 -7.42
C VAL A 104 3.42 -38.41 -6.66
N ASN A 105 2.43 -38.32 -5.78
CA ASN A 105 1.89 -39.50 -5.08
C ASN A 105 1.23 -40.48 -6.05
N GLN A 106 0.59 -39.99 -7.11
CA GLN A 106 -0.01 -40.82 -8.16
C GLN A 106 1.03 -41.48 -9.08
N CYS A 107 2.28 -40.99 -9.13
CA CYS A 107 3.32 -41.49 -10.05
C CYS A 107 3.97 -42.84 -9.66
N HIS A 108 3.45 -43.61 -8.71
CA HIS A 108 4.13 -44.80 -8.18
C HIS A 108 3.74 -46.15 -8.82
N GLU A 109 2.72 -46.23 -9.69
CA GLU A 109 2.26 -47.55 -10.18
C GLU A 109 3.11 -48.19 -11.28
N LYS A 110 3.98 -47.44 -11.98
CA LYS A 110 4.74 -47.97 -13.14
C LYS A 110 6.23 -47.65 -13.19
N ALA A 111 6.74 -46.74 -12.37
CA ALA A 111 8.13 -46.32 -12.41
C ALA A 111 8.86 -46.73 -11.13
N GLY A 112 9.72 -47.74 -11.23
CA GLY A 112 10.57 -48.18 -10.12
C GLY A 112 11.31 -47.01 -9.49
N LYS A 113 11.15 -46.84 -8.18
CA LYS A 113 11.82 -45.87 -7.27
C LYS A 113 12.66 -44.81 -7.98
N LEU A 114 11.99 -43.80 -8.54
CA LEU A 114 12.66 -42.59 -8.99
C LEU A 114 13.00 -41.75 -7.76
N ASP A 115 14.26 -41.79 -7.34
CA ASP A 115 14.86 -40.96 -6.27
C ASP A 115 14.44 -39.47 -6.36
N VAL A 116 14.23 -39.00 -7.59
CA VAL A 116 13.76 -37.63 -7.91
C VAL A 116 12.34 -37.35 -7.39
N LEU A 117 11.42 -38.32 -7.43
CA LEU A 117 10.04 -38.14 -6.94
C LEU A 117 10.00 -38.06 -5.41
N GLU A 118 10.81 -38.87 -4.74
CA GLU A 118 10.96 -38.83 -3.27
C GLU A 118 11.61 -37.51 -2.82
N GLU A 119 12.65 -37.02 -3.52
CA GLU A 119 13.26 -35.71 -3.23
C GLU A 119 12.25 -34.57 -3.39
N LEU A 120 11.45 -34.61 -4.46
CA LEU A 120 10.43 -33.61 -4.75
C LEU A 120 9.29 -33.64 -3.71
N LYS A 121 8.85 -34.82 -3.29
CA LYS A 121 7.88 -35.01 -2.21
C LYS A 121 8.42 -34.55 -0.86
N ALA A 122 9.69 -34.82 -0.53
CA ALA A 122 10.30 -34.35 0.71
C ALA A 122 10.46 -32.81 0.74
N PHE A 123 10.74 -32.20 -0.41
CA PHE A 123 10.89 -30.75 -0.55
C PHE A 123 9.56 -30.03 -0.40
N PHE A 124 8.53 -30.46 -1.15
CA PHE A 124 7.22 -29.80 -1.12
C PHE A 124 6.32 -30.32 0.01
N GLY A 125 6.46 -31.55 0.48
CA GLY A 125 5.58 -32.19 1.46
C GLY A 125 5.76 -31.73 2.92
N ASN A 126 6.88 -31.08 3.26
CA ASN A 126 7.07 -30.51 4.59
C ASN A 126 6.18 -29.27 4.77
N GLY A 127 4.94 -29.51 5.19
CA GLY A 127 3.83 -28.56 5.35
C GLY A 127 3.99 -27.51 6.45
N LYS A 128 5.14 -26.83 6.48
CA LYS A 128 5.17 -25.49 7.06
C LYS A 128 4.41 -24.60 6.08
N LYS A 129 3.19 -24.17 6.44
CA LYS A 129 2.41 -23.14 5.72
C LYS A 129 3.38 -22.11 5.16
N LEU A 130 3.29 -21.73 3.88
CA LEU A 130 4.21 -20.76 3.26
C LEU A 130 4.32 -19.44 4.04
N ASN A 131 3.33 -19.14 4.88
CA ASN A 131 3.32 -18.05 5.85
C ASN A 131 4.50 -18.09 6.85
N SER A 132 5.18 -19.23 6.98
CA SER A 132 6.29 -19.50 7.90
C SER A 132 7.63 -19.73 7.20
N LEU A 133 7.75 -19.36 5.91
CA LEU A 133 9.04 -19.20 5.23
C LEU A 133 9.76 -17.95 5.75
N GLY A 134 9.96 -17.89 7.07
CA GLY A 134 11.20 -17.37 7.60
C GLY A 134 12.31 -18.22 7.00
N ILE A 135 13.09 -17.58 6.14
CA ILE A 135 14.28 -18.07 5.45
C ILE A 135 15.25 -18.64 6.50
N SER A 136 15.05 -19.88 6.94
CA SER A 136 15.92 -20.52 7.91
C SER A 136 15.82 -22.04 7.83
N LYS A 137 16.56 -22.62 6.89
CA LYS A 137 17.85 -23.29 7.18
C LYS A 137 18.25 -24.09 5.95
N ARG A 138 19.46 -23.78 5.45
CA ARG A 138 20.20 -24.58 4.48
C ARG A 138 20.22 -26.04 4.92
N LYS A 139 19.41 -26.90 4.32
CA LYS A 139 19.74 -28.32 4.22
C LYS A 139 20.35 -28.54 2.84
N ARG A 140 21.56 -29.11 2.84
CA ARG A 140 22.41 -29.28 1.65
C ARG A 140 21.67 -30.10 0.59
N LEU A 141 21.10 -29.44 -0.42
CA LEU A 141 20.62 -30.09 -1.63
C LEU A 141 21.75 -30.35 -2.63
N ASN A 142 21.60 -31.43 -3.38
CA ASN A 142 22.54 -32.03 -4.30
C ASN A 142 22.93 -31.05 -5.44
N ARG A 143 24.21 -31.01 -5.81
CA ARG A 143 24.78 -29.92 -6.65
C ARG A 143 24.21 -29.82 -8.07
N ARG A 144 23.57 -30.88 -8.59
CA ARG A 144 23.02 -30.92 -9.96
C ARG A 144 21.70 -30.15 -10.13
N PHE A 145 20.91 -29.98 -9.07
CA PHE A 145 19.59 -29.33 -9.16
C PHE A 145 19.62 -27.80 -8.97
N ARG A 146 20.80 -27.22 -8.71
CA ARG A 146 20.93 -25.80 -8.29
C ARG A 146 20.55 -24.77 -9.35
N ARG A 147 20.71 -25.04 -10.64
CA ARG A 147 20.64 -23.98 -11.68
C ARG A 147 19.22 -23.52 -12.00
N GLY A 148 18.24 -24.42 -12.09
CA GLY A 148 16.82 -24.03 -12.27
C GLY A 148 16.17 -23.48 -11.00
N PHE A 149 16.68 -23.91 -9.83
CA PHE A 149 16.09 -23.60 -8.52
C PHE A 149 16.57 -22.27 -7.93
N LEU A 150 17.76 -21.80 -8.31
CA LEU A 150 18.27 -20.47 -7.93
C LEU A 150 17.34 -19.36 -8.45
N VAL A 151 16.75 -19.52 -9.63
CA VAL A 151 15.81 -18.54 -10.19
C VAL A 151 14.53 -18.47 -9.34
N PHE A 152 13.98 -19.62 -8.95
CA PHE A 152 12.79 -19.68 -8.10
C PHE A 152 13.05 -19.12 -6.68
N PHE A 153 14.25 -19.37 -6.15
CA PHE A 153 14.69 -18.84 -4.85
C PHE A 153 14.96 -17.34 -4.88
N LEU A 154 15.54 -16.82 -5.97
CA LEU A 154 15.79 -15.38 -6.17
C LEU A 154 14.48 -14.61 -6.38
N ILE A 155 13.52 -15.15 -7.13
CA ILE A 155 12.18 -14.54 -7.30
C ILE A 155 11.44 -14.45 -5.95
N LEU A 156 11.57 -15.46 -5.09
CA LEU A 156 10.96 -15.42 -3.75
C LEU A 156 11.70 -14.48 -2.78
N GLN A 157 12.99 -14.20 -3.02
CA GLN A 157 13.81 -13.33 -2.17
C GLN A 157 13.64 -11.84 -2.51
N GLU A 158 13.25 -11.48 -3.74
CA GLU A 158 12.87 -10.09 -4.10
C GLU A 158 11.45 -9.69 -3.67
N LEU A 159 10.60 -10.66 -3.26
CA LEU A 159 9.20 -10.43 -2.89
C LEU A 159 8.97 -10.31 -1.36
N ALA A 160 10.04 -10.27 -0.56
CA ALA A 160 10.03 -10.17 0.91
C ALA A 160 10.46 -8.78 1.39
#